data_AF-A0A4Y4EXD3-F1
#
_entry.id   AF-A0A4Y4EXD3-F1
#
_cell.length_a   1.000
_cell.length_b   1.000
_cell.length_c   1.000
_cell.angle_alpha   90.00
_cell.angle_beta   90.00
_cell.angle_gamma   90.00
#
_symmetry.space_group_name_H-M   'P 1'
#
loop_
_entity.id
_entity.type
_entity.pdbx_description
1 polymer ?
#
loop_
_entity_poly.entity_id
_entity_poly.type
_entity_poly.pdbx_seq_one_letter_code
_entity_poly.pdbx_strand_id
1 'polypeptide(L)'
;MEQWSPDVARSLAAEESISLENDHWAVIEVLRDFYRQYEMAPAMRPLVKAVGKALGPEKGRSIYLMRLFPGSPAKVAARLAGLPKPANCL
;
A
#
# COMPACT_ATOMS: atom_id res chain seq x y z
N MET A 1 5.85 -19.88 -1.56
CA MET A 1 4.62 -19.17 -1.10
C MET A 1 4.98 -18.40 0.14
N GLU A 2 5.52 -17.19 0.01
CA GLU A 2 5.56 -16.26 1.14
C GLU A 2 4.12 -15.80 1.36
N GLN A 3 3.40 -16.53 2.23
CA GLN A 3 2.00 -16.26 2.54
C GLN A 3 1.96 -14.94 3.29
N TRP A 4 1.62 -13.85 2.57
CA TRP A 4 1.31 -12.60 3.22
C TRP A 4 0.26 -12.84 4.31
N SER A 5 0.54 -12.35 5.51
CA SER A 5 -0.39 -12.33 6.63
C SER A 5 -0.38 -10.94 7.27
N PRO A 6 -1.42 -10.59 8.05
CA PRO A 6 -1.41 -9.34 8.81
C PRO A 6 -0.17 -9.22 9.72
N ASP A 7 0.32 -10.32 10.29
CA ASP A 7 1.51 -10.30 11.16
C ASP A 7 2.80 -10.04 10.39
N VAL A 8 2.92 -10.55 9.15
CA VAL A 8 4.03 -10.20 8.25
C VAL A 8 3.97 -8.71 7.91
N ALA A 9 2.79 -8.18 7.57
CA ALA A 9 2.63 -6.76 7.28
C ALA A 9 3.01 -5.87 8.48
N ARG A 10 2.61 -6.26 9.70
CA ARG A 10 3.01 -5.56 10.93
C ARG A 10 4.52 -5.60 11.16
N SER A 11 5.16 -6.75 10.94
CA SER A 11 6.61 -6.89 11.07
C SER A 11 7.35 -5.98 10.09
N LEU A 12 6.90 -5.94 8.83
CA LEU A 12 7.45 -5.05 7.81
C LEU A 12 7.20 -3.57 8.13
N ALA A 13 6.05 -3.23 8.72
CA ALA A 13 5.73 -1.87 9.13
C ALA A 13 6.62 -1.40 10.28
N ALA A 14 6.94 -2.29 11.22
CA ALA A 14 7.86 -2.01 12.31
C ALA A 14 9.28 -1.67 11.81
N GLU A 15 9.78 -2.35 10.76
CA GLU A 15 11.05 -1.99 10.10
C GLU A 15 11.04 -0.57 9.52
N GLU A 16 9.89 -0.12 9.03
CA GLU A 16 9.70 1.22 8.45
C GLU A 16 9.29 2.26 9.53
N SER A 17 9.27 1.89 10.81
CA SER A 17 8.79 2.72 11.93
C SER A 17 7.35 3.21 11.75
N ILE A 18 6.48 2.39 11.15
CA ILE A 18 5.06 2.67 10.89
C ILE A 18 4.19 1.77 11.78
N SER A 19 3.17 2.36 12.42
CA SER A 19 2.14 1.61 13.14
C SER A 19 0.92 1.40 12.25
N LEU A 20 0.58 0.14 11.96
CA LEU A 20 -0.57 -0.19 11.11
C LEU A 20 -1.90 -0.05 11.84
N GLU A 21 -2.45 1.16 11.81
CA GLU A 21 -3.83 1.44 12.22
C GLU A 21 -4.87 1.13 11.12
N ASN A 22 -6.16 1.24 11.44
CA ASN A 22 -7.29 0.94 10.54
C ASN A 22 -7.18 1.61 9.17
N ASP A 23 -6.72 2.86 9.12
CA ASP A 23 -6.55 3.59 7.87
C ASP A 23 -5.43 3.03 6.99
N HIS A 24 -4.37 2.49 7.60
CA HIS A 24 -3.29 1.82 6.86
C HIS A 24 -3.80 0.50 6.27
N TRP A 25 -4.56 -0.27 7.05
CA TRP A 25 -5.15 -1.53 6.60
C TRP A 25 -6.09 -1.33 5.41
N ALA A 26 -6.94 -0.30 5.46
CA ALA A 26 -7.84 0.01 4.35
C ALA A 26 -7.06 0.29 3.04
N VAL A 27 -5.94 1.01 3.10
CA VAL A 27 -5.10 1.25 1.91
C VAL A 27 -4.38 -0.02 1.45
N ILE A 28 -3.89 -0.84 2.39
CA ILE A 28 -3.25 -2.14 2.10
C ILE A 28 -4.22 -3.07 1.38
N GLU A 29 -5.47 -3.15 1.83
CA GLU A 29 -6.52 -3.95 1.19
C GLU A 29 -6.80 -3.47 -0.25
N VAL A 30 -6.95 -2.16 -0.45
CA VAL A 30 -7.11 -1.57 -1.79
C VAL A 30 -5.95 -1.94 -2.72
N LEU A 31 -4.72 -1.93 -2.21
CA LEU A 31 -3.53 -2.34 -2.97
C LEU A 31 -3.54 -3.81 -3.36
N ARG A 32 -3.97 -4.68 -2.44
CA ARG A 32 -4.08 -6.12 -2.70
C ARG A 32 -5.16 -6.41 -3.72
N ASP A 33 -6.29 -5.72 -3.66
CA ASP A 33 -7.37 -5.84 -4.64
C ASP A 33 -6.95 -5.29 -6.01
N PHE A 34 -6.24 -4.16 -6.03
CA PHE A 34 -5.67 -3.62 -7.26
C PHE A 34 -4.74 -4.64 -7.93
N TYR A 35 -3.85 -5.28 -7.17
CA TYR A 35 -2.94 -6.28 -7.73
C TYR A 35 -3.65 -7.56 -8.16
N ARG A 36 -4.68 -8.02 -7.43
CA ARG A 36 -5.51 -9.14 -7.89
C ARG A 36 -6.17 -8.86 -9.23
N GLN A 37 -6.49 -7.59 -9.52
CA GLN A 37 -7.14 -7.19 -10.76
C GLN A 37 -6.17 -6.91 -11.91
N TYR A 38 -5.02 -6.30 -11.63
CA TYR A 38 -4.10 -5.77 -12.64
C TYR A 38 -2.74 -6.48 -12.68
N GLU A 39 -2.49 -7.42 -11.75
CA GLU A 39 -1.23 -8.15 -11.57
C GLU A 39 0.01 -7.24 -11.47
N MET A 40 -0.21 -5.98 -11.06
CA MET A 40 0.81 -4.94 -11.00
C MET A 40 0.58 -4.03 -9.79
N ALA A 41 1.67 -3.63 -9.12
CA ALA A 41 1.60 -2.65 -8.05
C ALA A 41 1.35 -1.23 -8.63
N PRO A 42 0.39 -0.46 -8.09
CA PRO A 42 0.10 0.87 -8.59
C PRO A 42 1.19 1.87 -8.21
N ALA A 43 1.55 2.75 -9.15
CA ALA A 43 2.30 3.96 -8.84
C ALA A 43 1.43 4.98 -8.07
N MET A 44 2.02 6.11 -7.64
CA MET A 44 1.34 7.08 -6.77
C MET A 44 0.01 7.61 -7.35
N ARG A 45 -0.04 7.98 -8.64
CA ARG A 45 -1.27 8.50 -9.27
C ARG A 45 -2.38 7.44 -9.34
N PRO A 46 -2.13 6.22 -9.85
CA PRO A 46 -3.10 5.12 -9.76
C PRO A 46 -3.53 4.80 -8.33
N LEU A 47 -2.61 4.80 -7.36
CA LEU A 47 -2.91 4.54 -5.95
C LEU A 47 -3.89 5.57 -5.38
N VAL A 48 -3.62 6.87 -5.55
CA VAL A 48 -4.50 7.96 -5.12
C VAL A 48 -5.90 7.77 -5.71
N LYS A 49 -6.00 7.44 -7.00
CA LYS A 49 -7.28 7.21 -7.69
C LYS A 49 -7.99 5.96 -7.16
N ALA A 50 -7.28 4.85 -6.95
CA ALA A 50 -7.84 3.61 -6.44
C ALA A 50 -8.38 3.79 -5.02
N VAL A 51 -7.59 4.41 -4.14
CA VAL A 51 -8.00 4.75 -2.77
C VAL A 51 -9.17 5.72 -2.78
N GLY A 52 -9.16 6.73 -3.65
CA GLY A 52 -10.27 7.68 -3.78
C GLY A 52 -11.58 7.01 -4.21
N LYS A 53 -11.49 6.01 -5.09
CA LYS A 53 -12.65 5.24 -5.55
C LYS A 53 -13.18 4.28 -4.48
N ALA A 54 -12.29 3.65 -3.71
CA ALA A 54 -12.66 2.64 -2.73
C ALA A 54 -13.04 3.21 -1.36
N LEU A 55 -12.31 4.22 -0.89
CA LEU A 55 -12.41 4.77 0.47
C LEU A 55 -12.90 6.23 0.51
N GLY A 56 -13.21 6.81 -0.66
CA GLY A 56 -13.71 8.18 -0.80
C GLY A 56 -12.63 9.22 -1.12
N PRO A 57 -13.04 10.38 -1.66
CA PRO A 57 -12.13 11.40 -2.18
C PRO A 57 -11.18 11.98 -1.13
N GLU A 58 -11.58 12.03 0.14
CA GLU A 58 -10.74 12.54 1.23
C GLU A 58 -9.52 11.66 1.50
N LYS A 59 -9.70 10.33 1.44
CA LYS A 59 -8.61 9.36 1.61
C LYS A 59 -7.80 9.20 0.32
N GLY A 60 -8.42 9.45 -0.83
CA GLY A 60 -7.78 9.49 -2.15
C GLY A 60 -6.98 10.76 -2.42
N ARG A 61 -6.16 11.21 -1.45
CA ARG A 61 -5.30 12.40 -1.58
C ARG A 61 -3.85 12.03 -1.33
N SER A 62 -2.94 12.58 -2.13
CA SER A 62 -1.49 12.33 -1.95
C SER A 62 -1.03 12.69 -0.54
N ILE A 63 -1.49 13.82 0.01
CA ILE A 63 -1.12 14.27 1.35
C ILE A 63 -1.60 13.32 2.45
N TYR A 64 -2.78 12.71 2.29
CA TYR A 64 -3.30 11.73 3.24
C TYR A 64 -2.44 10.46 3.21
N LEU A 65 -2.11 9.97 2.02
CA LEU A 65 -1.26 8.79 1.86
C LEU A 65 0.18 9.03 2.31
N MET A 66 0.73 10.23 2.13
CA MET A 66 2.04 10.63 2.65
C MET A 66 2.08 10.68 4.18
N ARG A 67 0.96 11.02 4.82
CA ARG A 67 0.84 10.99 6.29
C ARG A 67 0.83 9.56 6.83
N LEU A 68 0.14 8.65 6.15
CA LEU A 68 0.07 7.24 6.54
C LEU A 68 1.38 6.47 6.24
N PHE A 69 1.98 6.76 5.08
CA PHE A 69 3.16 6.03 4.59
C PHE A 69 4.26 7.04 4.22
N PRO A 70 5.04 7.52 5.19
CA PRO A 70 6.06 8.55 4.96
C PRO A 70 7.14 8.11 3.96
N GLY A 71 7.75 9.09 3.29
CA GLY A 71 8.78 8.86 2.27
C GLY A 71 8.21 8.50 0.91
N SER A 72 7.73 7.27 0.73
CA SER A 72 7.19 6.80 -0.57
C SER A 72 5.93 5.95 -0.37
N PRO A 73 4.73 6.55 -0.40
CA PRO A 73 3.50 5.83 -0.06
C PRO A 73 3.25 4.62 -0.94
N ALA A 74 3.44 4.76 -2.25
CA ALA A 74 3.25 3.66 -3.18
C ALA A 74 4.21 2.50 -2.90
N LYS A 75 5.50 2.78 -2.67
CA LYS A 75 6.51 1.75 -2.43
C LYS A 75 6.32 1.08 -1.07
N VAL A 76 6.13 1.88 -0.02
CA VAL A 76 5.98 1.41 1.36
C VAL A 76 4.69 0.61 1.47
N ALA A 77 3.55 1.18 1.08
CA ALA A 77 2.27 0.47 1.17
C ALA A 77 2.26 -0.79 0.30
N ALA A 78 2.90 -0.77 -0.89
CA ALA A 78 3.02 -1.98 -1.71
C ALA A 78 3.82 -3.09 -1.01
N ARG A 79 4.95 -2.73 -0.39
CA ARG A 79 5.76 -3.65 0.42
C ARG A 79 4.94 -4.25 1.58
N LEU A 80 4.20 -3.42 2.31
CA LEU A 80 3.37 -3.85 3.44
C LEU A 80 2.19 -4.75 3.01
N ALA A 81 1.67 -4.52 1.80
CA ALA A 81 0.66 -5.39 1.17
C ALA A 81 1.23 -6.70 0.62
N GLY A 82 2.53 -6.97 0.76
CA GLY A 82 3.17 -8.20 0.29
C GLY A 82 3.27 -8.30 -1.22
N LEU A 83 3.27 -7.16 -1.91
CA LEU A 83 3.36 -7.11 -3.36
C LEU A 83 4.81 -7.32 -3.80
N PRO A 84 5.05 -8.13 -4.85
CA PRO A 84 6.40 -8.31 -5.36
C PRO A 84 6.93 -6.95 -5.81
N LYS A 85 8.19 -6.65 -5.47
CA LYS A 85 8.87 -5.49 -6.06
C LYS A 85 8.88 -5.68 -7.58
N PRO A 86 8.56 -4.65 -8.38
CA PRO A 86 8.68 -4.75 -9.82
C PRO A 86 10.12 -5.16 -10.15
N ALA A 87 10.28 -6.20 -10.96
CA ALA A 87 11.56 -6.89 -11.21
C ALA A 87 12.63 -6.06 -11.95
N ASN A 88 12.42 -4.76 -12.18
CA ASN A 88 13.41 -3.91 -12.84
C ASN A 88 14.30 -3.19 -11.83
N CYS A 89 15.29 -3.92 -11.32
CA CYS A 89 16.65 -3.38 -11.23
C CYS A 89 17.40 -3.84 -12.49
N LEU A 90 17.48 -2.97 -13.49
CA LEU A 90 18.44 -3.03 -14.59
C LEU A 90 19.00 -1.62 -14.78
#